data_AF-A0A1I0FJJ8-F1
#
_entry.id   AF-A0A1I0FJJ8-F1
#
_cell.length_a   1.000
_cell.length_b   1.000
_cell.length_c   1.000
_cell.angle_alpha   90.00
_cell.angle_beta   90.00
_cell.angle_gamma   90.00
#
_symmetry.space_group_name_H-M   'P 1'
#
loop_
_entity.id
_entity.type
_entity.pdbx_description
1 polymer ?
#
loop_
_entity_poly.entity_id
_entity_poly.type
_entity_poly.pdbx_seq_one_letter_code
_entity_poly.pdbx_strand_id
1 'polypeptide(L)'
;MRRYRNGRSAAALSGGYAALVALLGVVSVVILLTVQDPILITGVILMIVTLPLGPLVWWAWDVVPLELRDPVLLIVILTVVGLLQAYVLWRLARGRALQG
;
A
#
# COMPACT_ATOMS: atom_id res chain seq x y z
N MET A 1 -16.14 27.97 8.20
CA MET A 1 -15.34 26.98 8.98
C MET A 1 -15.39 25.53 8.47
N ARG A 2 -16.37 25.10 7.66
CA ARG A 2 -16.48 23.71 7.15
C ARG A 2 -15.34 23.28 6.20
N ARG A 3 -14.80 24.18 5.36
CA ARG A 3 -13.75 23.86 4.36
C ARG A 3 -12.39 23.47 4.97
N TYR A 4 -11.96 24.10 6.06
CA TYR A 4 -10.66 23.80 6.70
C TYR A 4 -10.67 22.44 7.42
N ARG A 5 -11.83 21.99 7.87
CA ARG A 5 -12.01 20.67 8.52
C ARG A 5 -11.79 19.53 7.53
N ASN A 6 -12.33 19.65 6.31
CA ASN A 6 -12.23 18.59 5.29
C ASN A 6 -10.79 18.33 4.81
N GLY A 7 -9.98 19.39 4.65
CA GLY A 7 -8.56 19.22 4.27
C GLY A 7 -7.74 18.50 5.35
N ARG A 8 -8.05 18.73 6.63
CA ARG A 8 -7.39 18.09 7.77
C ARG A 8 -7.83 16.63 7.93
N SER A 9 -9.11 16.33 7.70
CA SER A 9 -9.64 14.96 7.65
C SER A 9 -9.03 14.14 6.51
N ALA A 10 -8.88 14.73 5.32
CA ALA A 10 -8.25 14.08 4.18
C ALA A 10 -6.77 13.76 4.43
N ALA A 11 -6.04 14.67 5.06
CA ALA A 11 -4.66 14.44 5.47
C ALA A 11 -4.55 13.34 6.54
N ALA A 12 -5.47 13.31 7.51
CA ALA A 12 -5.49 12.27 8.54
C ALA A 12 -5.81 10.88 7.95
N LEU A 13 -6.75 10.79 7.02
CA LEU A 13 -7.13 9.52 6.37
C LEU A 13 -6.02 8.99 5.47
N SER A 14 -5.45 9.84 4.60
CA SER A 14 -4.34 9.44 3.73
C SER A 14 -3.07 9.11 4.52
N GLY A 15 -2.77 9.88 5.57
CA GLY A 15 -1.67 9.58 6.50
C GLY A 15 -1.88 8.28 7.27
N GLY A 16 -3.09 8.04 7.77
CA GLY A 16 -3.44 6.78 8.45
C GLY A 16 -3.33 5.57 7.52
N TYR A 17 -3.79 5.71 6.26
CA TYR A 17 -3.62 4.68 5.24
C TYR A 17 -2.15 4.44 4.90
N ALA A 18 -1.34 5.50 4.72
CA ALA A 18 0.09 5.36 4.49
C ALA A 18 0.81 4.65 5.65
N ALA A 19 0.47 5.00 6.90
CA ALA A 19 1.01 4.36 8.08
C ALA A 19 0.61 2.89 8.17
N LEU A 20 -0.64 2.56 7.84
CA LEU A 20 -1.12 1.18 7.78
C LEU A 20 -0.33 0.36 6.75
N VAL A 21 -0.17 0.89 5.53
CA VAL A 21 0.59 0.22 4.46
C VAL A 21 2.05 0.02 4.87
N ALA A 22 2.70 1.04 5.43
CA ALA A 22 4.08 0.94 5.90
C ALA A 22 4.23 -0.11 7.01
N LEU A 23 3.32 -0.10 7.99
CA LEU A 23 3.34 -1.05 9.10
C LEU A 23 3.10 -2.48 8.60
N LEU A 24 2.15 -2.69 7.70
CA LEU A 24 1.92 -3.98 7.07
C LEU A 24 3.13 -4.45 6.25
N GLY A 25 3.78 -3.56 5.50
CA GLY A 25 5.02 -3.84 4.78
C GLY A 25 6.12 -4.35 5.71
N VAL A 26 6.41 -3.60 6.77
CA VAL A 26 7.43 -3.96 7.77
C VAL A 26 7.10 -5.28 8.45
N VAL A 27 5.87 -5.43 8.95
CA VAL A 27 5.43 -6.67 9.62
C VAL A 27 5.52 -7.86 8.66
N SER A 28 5.13 -7.69 7.39
CA SER A 28 5.20 -8.75 6.39
C SER A 28 6.64 -9.21 6.15
N VAL A 29 7.60 -8.27 6.05
CA VAL A 29 9.03 -8.63 5.94
C VAL A 29 9.51 -9.36 7.19
N VAL A 30 9.17 -8.87 8.38
CA VAL A 30 9.58 -9.53 9.63
C VAL A 30 9.03 -10.95 9.71
N ILE A 31 7.74 -11.14 9.41
CA ILE A 31 7.12 -12.47 9.39
C ILE A 31 7.81 -13.35 8.34
N LEU A 32 8.06 -12.83 7.14
CA LEU A 32 8.74 -13.55 6.08
C LEU A 32 10.12 -14.09 6.49
N LEU A 33 10.86 -13.31 7.28
CA LEU A 33 12.20 -13.67 7.73
C LEU A 33 12.20 -14.54 9.00
N THR A 34 11.06 -14.69 9.69
CA THR A 34 10.99 -15.37 11.00
C THR A 34 10.09 -16.61 11.01
N VAL A 35 9.15 -16.71 10.08
CA VAL A 35 8.18 -17.80 10.00
C VAL A 35 8.45 -18.64 8.75
N GLN A 36 8.28 -19.96 8.86
CA GLN A 36 8.33 -20.88 7.72
C GLN A 36 7.02 -20.75 6.92
N ASP A 37 7.12 -20.41 5.62
CA ASP A 37 6.02 -20.30 4.65
C ASP A 37 4.90 -19.22 4.86
N PRO A 38 5.21 -17.95 5.20
CA PRO A 38 4.19 -16.92 5.48
C PRO A 38 3.73 -16.08 4.28
N ILE A 39 4.30 -16.31 3.09
CA ILE A 39 4.05 -15.55 1.85
C ILE A 39 2.57 -15.48 1.48
N LEU A 40 1.87 -16.61 1.65
CA LEU A 40 0.46 -16.74 1.26
C LEU A 40 -0.45 -15.85 2.10
N ILE A 41 -0.07 -15.50 3.32
CA ILE A 41 -0.90 -14.71 4.23
C ILE A 41 -0.49 -13.24 4.16
N THR A 42 0.80 -12.94 4.28
CA THR A 42 1.31 -11.56 4.39
C THR A 42 1.22 -10.78 3.08
N GLY A 43 1.63 -11.39 1.96
CA GLY A 43 1.55 -10.79 0.63
C GLY A 43 0.10 -10.54 0.19
N VAL A 44 -0.81 -11.46 0.51
CA VAL A 44 -2.23 -11.36 0.17
C VAL A 44 -2.92 -10.23 0.94
N ILE A 45 -2.59 -10.05 2.23
CA ILE A 45 -3.13 -8.93 3.02
C ILE A 45 -2.71 -7.59 2.41
N LEU A 46 -1.42 -7.43 2.07
CA LEU A 46 -0.92 -6.22 1.40
C LEU A 46 -1.58 -6.00 0.04
N MET A 47 -1.76 -7.06 -0.75
CA MET A 47 -2.46 -7.00 -2.04
C MET A 47 -3.90 -6.48 -1.87
N ILE A 48 -4.65 -6.98 -0.87
CA ILE A 48 -6.03 -6.55 -0.62
C ILE A 48 -6.08 -5.09 -0.15
N VAL A 49 -5.19 -4.68 0.76
CA VAL A 49 -5.16 -3.31 1.30
C VAL A 49 -4.77 -2.28 0.25
N THR A 50 -4.05 -2.70 -0.79
CA THR A 50 -3.62 -1.85 -1.91
C THR A 50 -4.54 -1.92 -3.12
N LEU A 51 -5.78 -2.40 -2.96
CA LEU A 51 -6.79 -2.37 -4.01
C LEU A 51 -6.99 -0.95 -4.59
N PRO A 52 -7.17 -0.80 -5.91
CA PRO A 52 -7.18 -1.86 -6.93
C PRO A 52 -5.78 -2.22 -7.47
N LEU A 53 -4.72 -1.49 -7.10
CA LEU A 53 -3.39 -1.68 -7.68
C LEU A 53 -2.70 -2.96 -7.19
N GLY A 54 -2.98 -3.41 -5.97
CA GLY A 54 -2.42 -4.64 -5.40
C GLY A 54 -2.60 -5.87 -6.30
N PRO A 55 -3.83 -6.23 -6.73
CA PRO A 55 -4.04 -7.34 -7.66
C PRO A 55 -3.36 -7.15 -9.01
N LEU A 56 -3.24 -5.90 -9.51
CA LEU A 56 -2.52 -5.64 -10.76
C LEU A 56 -1.02 -5.93 -10.61
N VAL A 57 -0.43 -5.53 -9.47
CA VAL A 57 0.94 -5.88 -9.12
C VAL A 57 1.10 -7.39 -9.01
N TRP A 58 0.13 -8.08 -8.40
CA TRP A 58 0.16 -9.53 -8.28
C TRP A 58 0.13 -10.23 -9.64
N TRP A 59 -0.75 -9.80 -10.54
CA TRP A 59 -0.79 -10.32 -11.92
C TRP A 59 0.51 -10.02 -12.68
N ALA A 60 1.08 -8.83 -12.50
CA ALA A 60 2.39 -8.51 -13.07
C ALA A 60 3.52 -9.34 -12.44
N TRP A 61 3.37 -9.76 -11.18
CA TRP A 61 4.31 -10.66 -10.53
C TRP A 61 4.25 -12.09 -11.09
N ASP A 62 3.07 -12.52 -11.55
CA ASP A 62 2.87 -13.84 -12.15
C ASP A 62 3.53 -14.01 -13.53
N VAL A 63 3.99 -12.94 -14.17
CA VAL A 63 4.81 -13.02 -15.38
C VAL A 63 6.32 -13.01 -15.11
N VAL A 64 6.74 -12.78 -13.86
CA VAL A 64 8.17 -12.79 -13.48
C VAL A 64 8.69 -14.23 -13.49
N PRO A 65 9.87 -14.51 -14.08
CA PRO A 65 10.52 -15.83 -14.04
C PRO A 65 10.71 -16.33 -12.60
N LEU A 66 10.57 -17.64 -12.39
CA LEU A 66 10.60 -18.22 -11.04
C LEU A 66 11.94 -17.97 -10.33
N GLU A 67 13.06 -17.95 -11.07
CA GLU A 67 14.40 -17.71 -10.47
C GLU A 67 14.55 -16.29 -9.91
N LEU A 68 13.69 -15.37 -10.34
CA LEU A 68 13.71 -13.95 -9.94
C LEU A 68 12.57 -13.59 -8.97
N ARG A 69 11.70 -14.55 -8.61
CA ARG A 69 10.59 -14.31 -7.68
C ARG A 69 11.08 -14.29 -6.23
N ASP A 70 11.67 -13.16 -5.84
CA ASP A 70 11.95 -12.88 -4.45
C ASP A 70 10.67 -12.33 -3.75
N PRO A 71 10.13 -13.03 -2.75
CA PRO A 71 8.97 -12.58 -2.00
C PRO A 71 9.17 -11.29 -1.20
N VAL A 72 10.39 -10.99 -0.77
CA VAL A 72 10.73 -9.71 -0.15
C VAL A 72 10.50 -8.58 -1.15
N LEU A 73 10.95 -8.77 -2.40
CA LEU A 73 10.75 -7.78 -3.47
C LEU A 73 9.27 -7.54 -3.74
N LEU A 74 8.44 -8.60 -3.77
CA LEU A 74 6.99 -8.44 -3.92
C LEU A 74 6.38 -7.58 -2.81
N ILE A 75 6.73 -7.84 -1.55
CA ILE A 75 6.26 -7.07 -0.39
C ILE A 75 6.69 -5.61 -0.51
N VAL A 76 7.94 -5.36 -0.91
CA VAL A 76 8.46 -4.00 -1.11
C VAL A 76 7.69 -3.28 -2.22
N ILE A 77 7.46 -3.94 -3.36
CA ILE A 77 6.71 -3.36 -4.48
C ILE A 77 5.27 -3.02 -4.05
N LEU A 78 4.57 -3.94 -3.39
CA LEU A 78 3.21 -3.69 -2.89
C LEU A 78 3.17 -2.53 -1.88
N THR A 79 4.16 -2.45 -1.00
CA THR A 79 4.28 -1.35 -0.02
C THR A 79 4.48 -0.02 -0.74
N VAL A 80 5.40 0.06 -1.71
CA VAL A 80 5.66 1.27 -2.49
C VAL A 80 4.41 1.71 -3.25
N VAL A 81 3.70 0.76 -3.87
CA VAL A 81 2.44 1.03 -4.58
C VAL A 81 1.36 1.55 -3.64
N GLY A 82 1.20 0.96 -2.46
CA GLY A 82 0.26 1.46 -1.45
C GLY A 82 0.60 2.86 -0.93
N LEU A 83 1.88 3.17 -0.75
CA LEU A 83 2.33 4.52 -0.38
C LEU A 83 2.05 5.53 -1.50
N LEU A 84 2.24 5.13 -2.76
CA LEU A 84 1.89 5.95 -3.92
C LEU A 84 0.38 6.22 -3.97
N GLN A 85 -0.45 5.20 -3.71
CA GLN A 85 -1.90 5.37 -3.59
C GLN A 85 -2.27 6.37 -2.49
N ALA A 86 -1.65 6.26 -1.32
CA ALA A 86 -1.85 7.19 -0.22
C ALA A 86 -1.52 8.64 -0.61
N TYR A 87 -0.39 8.82 -1.31
CA TYR A 87 0.04 10.11 -1.82
C TYR A 87 -0.94 10.69 -2.85
N VAL A 88 -1.40 9.89 -3.82
CA VAL A 88 -2.37 10.32 -4.83
C VAL A 88 -3.70 10.71 -4.17
N LEU A 89 -4.19 9.91 -3.22
CA LEU A 89 -5.40 10.22 -2.45
C LEU A 89 -5.28 11.55 -1.71
N TRP A 90 -4.13 11.77 -1.05
CA TRP A 90 -3.83 13.04 -0.41
C TRP A 90 -3.83 14.20 -1.42
N ARG A 91 -3.14 14.04 -2.56
CA ARG A 91 -3.01 15.07 -3.59
C ARG A 91 -4.36 15.46 -4.18
N LEU A 92 -5.20 14.47 -4.52
CA LEU A 92 -6.53 14.68 -5.10
C LEU A 92 -7.49 15.31 -4.08
N ALA A 93 -7.47 14.85 -2.84
CA ALA A 93 -8.32 15.42 -1.79
C ALA A 93 -7.91 16.87 -1.46
N ARG A 94 -6.61 17.19 -1.53
CA ARG A 94 -6.10 18.55 -1.37
C ARG A 94 -6.46 19.46 -2.54
N GLY A 95 -6.37 18.95 -3.78
CA GLY A 95 -6.74 19.70 -5.00
C GLY A 95 -8.22 20.05 -5.07
N ARG A 96 -9.11 19.12 -4.69
CA ARG A 96 -10.57 19.39 -4.62
C ARG A 96 -10.96 20.40 -3.55
N ALA A 97 -10.18 20.54 -2.48
CA ALA A 97 -10.42 21.54 -1.44
C ALA A 97 -10.15 22.98 -1.91
N LEU A 98 -9.44 23.18 -3.03
CA LEU A 98 -9.09 24.50 -3.58
C LEU A 98 -10.05 24.99 -4.68
N GLN A 99 -10.87 24.12 -5.27
CA GLN A 99 -11.72 24.43 -6.43
C GLN A 99 -13.23 24.57 -6.11
N GLY A 100 -13.65 24.29 -4.88
CA GLY A 100 -15.06 24.37 -4.45
C GLY A 100 -15.29 25.39 -3.38
#